data_AF-A0A1J9QV58-F1
#
_entry.id   AF-A0A1J9QV58-F1
#
_cell.length_a   1.000
_cell.length_b   1.000
_cell.length_c   1.000
_cell.angle_alpha   90.00
_cell.angle_beta   90.00
_cell.angle_gamma   90.00
#
_symmetry.space_group_name_H-M   'P 1'
#
loop_
_entity.id
_entity.type
_entity.pdbx_description
1 polymer ?
#
loop_
_entity_poly.entity_id
_entity_poly.type
_entity_poly.pdbx_seq_one_letter_code
_entity_poly.pdbx_strand_id
1 'polypeptide(L)'
;MPTIYYEPSVCNCDGVDYSKADIENAATLALELAKKGRTIGDSKYPHVYNDHKHFDFAHAEAPYLEFPILQKGRTYDGLSPGAERLVIGSIADDFSSAVYCACVTQSGEEKNVFAACKDDSMNPRGKGMLPTEGKSLVGEIEL
;
A
#
# COMPACT_ATOMS: atom_id res chain seq x y z
N MET A 1 14.47 -11.19 5.19
CA MET A 1 13.23 -10.40 5.07
C MET A 1 13.15 -9.92 3.63
N PRO A 2 11.96 -9.85 3.02
CA PRO A 2 11.82 -9.30 1.68
C PRO A 2 12.19 -7.82 1.66
N THR A 3 12.61 -7.32 0.51
CA THR A 3 12.90 -5.89 0.31
C THR A 3 11.67 -5.20 -0.30
N ILE A 4 11.20 -4.13 0.34
CA ILE A 4 10.12 -3.31 -0.18
C ILE A 4 10.70 -2.00 -0.72
N TYR A 5 10.47 -1.71 -1.99
CA TYR A 5 10.96 -0.50 -2.63
C TYR A 5 9.94 0.63 -2.53
N TYR A 6 10.44 1.87 -2.48
CA TYR A 6 9.67 3.11 -2.50
C TYR A 6 8.72 3.33 -1.31
N GLU A 7 8.98 2.68 -0.18
CA GLU A 7 8.22 2.90 1.04
C GLU A 7 8.30 4.37 1.49
N PRO A 8 7.14 5.02 1.72
CA PRO A 8 7.14 6.33 2.32
C PRO A 8 7.58 6.27 3.79
N SER A 9 7.99 7.41 4.35
CA SER A 9 8.29 7.49 5.79
C SER A 9 7.02 7.58 6.64
N VAL A 10 5.92 8.03 6.03
CA VAL A 10 4.61 8.19 6.65
C VAL A 10 3.51 8.06 5.62
N CYS A 11 2.36 7.54 6.05
CA CYS A 11 1.13 7.53 5.27
C CYS A 11 -0.02 8.03 6.16
N ASN A 12 -0.77 9.04 5.71
CA ASN A 12 -1.87 9.67 6.43
C ASN A 12 -3.19 9.39 5.72
N CYS A 13 -4.05 8.62 6.38
CA CYS A 13 -5.41 8.31 5.94
C CYS A 13 -6.40 9.08 6.80
N ASP A 14 -6.94 10.20 6.27
CA ASP A 14 -7.94 11.04 6.95
C ASP A 14 -7.60 11.41 8.40
N GLY A 15 -6.35 11.78 8.66
CA GLY A 15 -5.88 12.19 9.99
C GLY A 15 -5.33 11.04 10.85
N VAL A 16 -5.31 9.81 10.33
CA VAL A 16 -4.63 8.66 10.94
C VAL A 16 -3.26 8.48 10.30
N ASP A 17 -2.19 8.63 11.10
CA ASP A 17 -0.83 8.39 10.66
C ASP A 17 -0.42 6.92 10.83
N TYR A 18 0.19 6.39 9.77
CA TYR A 18 0.90 5.12 9.72
C TYR A 18 2.38 5.41 9.51
N SER A 19 3.19 4.93 10.43
CA SER A 19 4.64 5.09 10.39
C SER A 19 5.28 4.19 9.34
N LYS A 20 6.53 4.47 8.98
CA LYS A 20 7.35 3.57 8.16
C LYS A 20 7.33 2.12 8.67
N ALA A 21 7.40 1.91 9.98
CA ALA A 21 7.37 0.58 10.56
C ALA A 21 6.02 -0.12 10.37
N ASP A 22 4.91 0.62 10.39
CA ASP A 22 3.58 0.06 10.11
C ASP A 22 3.49 -0.40 8.65
N ILE A 23 4.01 0.41 7.72
CA ILE A 23 4.07 0.12 6.29
C ILE A 23 4.92 -1.14 6.03
N GLU A 24 6.16 -1.15 6.55
CA GLU A 24 7.11 -2.24 6.36
C GLU A 24 6.60 -3.56 6.93
N ASN A 25 5.99 -3.53 8.13
CA ASN A 25 5.43 -4.71 8.76
C ASN A 25 4.25 -5.29 7.97
N ALA A 26 3.35 -4.44 7.45
CA ALA A 26 2.23 -4.87 6.64
C ALA A 26 2.71 -5.46 5.29
N ALA A 27 3.62 -4.76 4.60
CA ALA A 27 4.19 -5.19 3.33
C ALA A 27 4.93 -6.53 3.45
N THR A 28 5.77 -6.65 4.48
CA THR A 28 6.54 -7.86 4.76
C THR A 28 5.63 -9.04 5.03
N LEU A 29 4.62 -8.88 5.88
CA LEU A 29 3.69 -9.97 6.19
C LEU A 29 2.87 -10.39 4.96
N ALA A 30 2.43 -9.43 4.14
CA ALA A 30 1.74 -9.71 2.88
C ALA A 30 2.60 -10.60 1.97
N LEU A 31 3.86 -10.22 1.74
CA LEU A 31 4.78 -11.03 0.92
C LEU A 31 5.07 -12.40 1.52
N GLU A 32 5.27 -12.50 2.83
CA GLU A 32 5.51 -13.80 3.47
C GLU A 32 4.33 -14.75 3.34
N LEU A 33 3.10 -14.23 3.46
CA LEU A 33 1.88 -15.02 3.28
C LEU A 33 1.71 -15.43 1.82
N ALA A 34 1.91 -14.51 0.88
CA ALA A 34 1.85 -14.77 -0.56
C ALA A 34 2.86 -15.84 -0.99
N LYS A 35 4.11 -15.73 -0.52
CA LYS A 35 5.17 -16.73 -0.73
C LYS A 35 4.78 -18.14 -0.27
N LYS A 36 4.01 -18.22 0.82
CA LYS A 36 3.53 -19.50 1.39
C LYS A 36 2.23 -19.98 0.74
N GLY A 37 1.64 -19.22 -0.18
CA GLY A 37 0.31 -19.49 -0.73
C GLY A 37 -0.78 -19.49 0.33
N ARG A 38 -0.63 -18.66 1.37
CA ARG A 38 -1.53 -18.61 2.54
C ARG A 38 -2.25 -17.27 2.62
N THR A 39 -3.44 -17.31 3.20
CA THR A 39 -4.23 -16.12 3.55
C THR A 39 -4.73 -16.22 4.99
N ILE A 40 -5.02 -15.08 5.61
CA ILE A 40 -5.58 -14.97 6.97
C ILE A 40 -6.83 -14.08 6.99
N GLY A 41 -7.67 -14.32 8.00
CA GLY A 41 -8.95 -13.63 8.19
C GLY A 41 -10.03 -14.04 7.19
N ASP A 42 -11.26 -13.63 7.47
CA ASP A 42 -12.44 -14.03 6.68
C ASP A 42 -12.39 -13.51 5.25
N SER A 43 -11.79 -12.33 5.05
CA SER A 43 -11.58 -11.73 3.73
C SER A 43 -10.37 -12.30 2.98
N LYS A 44 -9.59 -13.21 3.61
CA LYS A 44 -8.46 -13.92 2.99
C LYS A 44 -7.34 -12.98 2.50
N TYR A 45 -6.76 -12.20 3.40
CA TYR A 45 -5.60 -11.36 3.08
C TYR A 45 -4.27 -12.14 3.12
N PRO A 46 -3.27 -11.80 2.28
CA PRO A 46 -3.35 -10.86 1.16
C PRO A 46 -4.22 -11.44 0.04
N HIS A 47 -4.88 -10.56 -0.69
CA HIS A 47 -5.57 -10.91 -1.92
C HIS A 47 -5.31 -9.86 -2.99
N VAL A 48 -5.69 -10.21 -4.22
CA VAL A 48 -5.59 -9.29 -5.36
C VAL A 48 -6.34 -8.00 -5.03
N TYR A 49 -5.67 -6.88 -5.27
CA TYR A 49 -6.27 -5.57 -5.19
C TYR A 49 -7.17 -5.36 -6.42
N ASN A 50 -8.48 -5.27 -6.18
CA ASN A 50 -9.45 -4.98 -7.24
C ASN A 50 -9.70 -3.47 -7.27
N ASP A 51 -9.07 -2.83 -8.23
CA ASP A 51 -9.08 -1.39 -8.37
C ASP A 51 -10.38 -0.88 -9.01
N HIS A 52 -11.39 -0.64 -8.17
CA HIS A 52 -12.67 -0.08 -8.58
C HIS A 52 -12.59 1.43 -8.93
N LYS A 53 -11.47 2.10 -8.65
CA LYS A 53 -11.24 3.53 -8.91
C LYS A 53 -10.24 3.80 -10.04
N HIS A 54 -9.64 2.77 -10.62
CA HIS A 54 -8.63 2.86 -11.67
C HIS A 54 -7.40 3.70 -11.25
N PHE A 55 -6.90 3.48 -10.04
CA PHE A 55 -5.55 3.91 -9.66
C PHE A 55 -4.51 3.38 -10.65
N ASP A 56 -3.83 4.33 -11.29
CA ASP A 56 -2.67 4.05 -12.12
C ASP A 56 -1.40 4.02 -11.26
N PHE A 57 -0.83 2.83 -11.09
CA PHE A 57 0.47 2.65 -10.45
C PHE A 57 1.58 2.64 -11.51
N ALA A 58 1.83 3.77 -12.17
CA ALA A 58 2.79 3.87 -13.29
C ALA A 58 4.22 3.37 -12.94
N HIS A 59 4.57 3.29 -11.66
CA HIS A 59 5.86 2.80 -11.16
C HIS A 59 5.88 1.32 -10.77
N ALA A 60 4.75 0.60 -10.89
CA ALA A 60 4.63 -0.78 -10.46
C ALA A 60 3.74 -1.63 -11.40
N GLU A 61 4.07 -2.91 -11.54
CA GLU A 61 3.38 -3.84 -12.42
C GLU A 61 2.44 -4.78 -11.64
N ALA A 62 1.34 -5.18 -12.27
CA ALA A 62 0.43 -6.19 -11.74
C ALA A 62 1.13 -7.58 -11.67
N PRO A 63 0.70 -8.49 -10.77
CA PRO A 63 -0.46 -8.39 -9.88
C PRO A 63 -0.21 -7.47 -8.69
N TYR A 64 -1.25 -6.74 -8.31
CA TYR A 64 -1.26 -5.94 -7.09
C TYR A 64 -1.92 -6.73 -5.96
N LEU A 65 -1.33 -6.71 -4.77
CA LEU A 65 -1.90 -7.29 -3.55
C LEU A 65 -2.26 -6.20 -2.56
N GLU A 66 -3.42 -6.35 -1.92
CA GLU A 66 -3.81 -5.51 -0.79
C GLU A 66 -3.71 -6.26 0.55
N PHE A 67 -3.36 -5.52 1.60
CA PHE A 67 -3.23 -6.06 2.94
C PHE A 67 -3.60 -5.02 4.02
N PRO A 68 -4.23 -5.41 5.14
CA PRO A 68 -4.53 -4.49 6.23
C PRO A 68 -3.27 -3.89 6.85
N ILE A 69 -3.29 -2.58 7.06
CA ILE A 69 -2.23 -1.85 7.78
C ILE A 69 -2.76 -1.41 9.15
N LEU A 70 -1.98 -1.67 10.20
CA LEU A 70 -2.34 -1.35 11.58
C LEU A 70 -1.29 -0.43 12.20
N GLN A 71 -1.71 0.48 13.08
CA GLN A 71 -0.81 1.40 13.75
C GLN A 71 0.02 0.71 14.86
N LYS A 72 1.08 1.40 15.30
CA LYS A 72 1.91 1.07 16.47
C LYS A 72 2.76 -0.19 16.30
N GLY A 73 3.24 -0.43 15.07
CA GLY A 73 4.07 -1.56 14.67
C GLY A 73 3.34 -2.90 14.68
N ARG A 74 2.01 -2.90 14.69
CA ARG A 74 1.21 -4.13 14.74
C ARG A 74 1.06 -4.75 13.37
N THR A 75 1.06 -6.07 13.32
CA THR A 75 0.67 -6.83 12.14
C THR A 75 -0.76 -7.34 12.26
N TYR A 76 -1.44 -7.48 11.12
CA TYR A 76 -2.78 -8.05 11.07
C TYR A 76 -2.77 -9.52 11.48
N ASP A 77 -3.69 -9.91 12.34
CA ASP A 77 -3.79 -11.24 12.96
C ASP A 77 -4.94 -12.09 12.40
N GLY A 78 -5.70 -11.58 11.44
CA GLY A 78 -6.87 -12.25 10.86
C GLY A 78 -8.20 -11.88 11.51
N LEU A 79 -8.21 -11.01 12.52
CA LEU A 79 -9.45 -10.50 13.13
C LEU A 79 -10.01 -9.32 12.30
N SER A 80 -10.22 -8.16 12.93
CA SER A 80 -10.76 -6.99 12.23
C SER A 80 -9.67 -6.29 11.39
N PRO A 81 -9.84 -6.19 10.06
CA PRO A 81 -8.85 -5.57 9.19
C PRO A 81 -8.83 -4.03 9.23
N GLY A 82 -9.81 -3.39 9.89
CA GLY A 82 -9.97 -1.94 9.79
C GLY A 82 -10.32 -1.46 8.37
N ALA A 83 -10.27 -0.16 8.13
CA ALA A 83 -10.64 0.45 6.85
C ALA A 83 -9.44 0.64 5.90
N GLU A 84 -8.21 0.66 6.44
CA GLU A 84 -7.01 1.00 5.70
C GLU A 84 -6.30 -0.22 5.14
N ARG A 85 -5.79 -0.09 3.92
CA ARG A 85 -4.99 -1.10 3.25
C ARG A 85 -3.70 -0.50 2.73
N LEU A 86 -2.66 -1.33 2.73
CA LEU A 86 -1.48 -1.17 1.92
C LEU A 86 -1.68 -1.92 0.60
N VAL A 87 -1.22 -1.35 -0.52
CA VAL A 87 -1.12 -2.01 -1.82
C VAL A 87 0.35 -2.16 -2.22
N ILE A 88 0.73 -3.37 -2.63
CA ILE A 88 2.05 -3.70 -3.19
C ILE A 88 1.92 -4.28 -4.60
N GLY A 89 2.93 -4.06 -5.44
CA GLY A 89 3.01 -4.52 -6.83
C GLY A 89 4.45 -4.84 -7.22
N SER A 90 4.71 -5.10 -8.51
CA SER A 90 6.02 -5.56 -9.02
C SER A 90 6.66 -6.62 -8.12
N ILE A 91 5.86 -7.62 -7.74
CA ILE A 91 6.29 -8.67 -6.82
C ILE A 91 7.25 -9.59 -7.58
N ALA A 92 8.45 -9.78 -7.04
CA ALA A 92 9.42 -10.70 -7.62
C ALA A 92 8.90 -12.15 -7.58
N ASP A 93 9.22 -12.95 -8.60
CA ASP A 93 8.75 -14.35 -8.73
C ASP A 93 9.07 -15.23 -7.50
N ASP A 94 10.17 -14.94 -6.79
CA ASP A 94 10.61 -15.66 -5.60
C ASP A 94 10.12 -15.02 -4.27
N PHE A 95 9.29 -13.97 -4.38
CA PHE A 95 8.78 -13.13 -3.30
C PHE A 95 9.88 -12.50 -2.44
N SER A 96 11.07 -12.31 -3.00
CA SER A 96 12.18 -11.64 -2.31
C SER A 96 12.00 -10.12 -2.25
N SER A 97 11.18 -9.54 -3.12
CA SER A 97 10.92 -8.11 -3.14
C SER A 97 9.55 -7.74 -3.72
N ALA A 98 9.12 -6.52 -3.44
CA ALA A 98 7.98 -5.85 -4.07
C ALA A 98 8.15 -4.33 -4.05
N VAL A 99 7.25 -3.64 -4.74
CA VAL A 99 7.16 -2.18 -4.78
C VAL A 99 5.92 -1.72 -4.01
N TYR A 100 6.11 -0.75 -3.11
CA TYR A 100 5.02 0.01 -2.52
C TYR A 100 4.23 0.74 -3.61
N CYS A 101 2.92 0.51 -3.67
CA CYS A 101 2.04 1.16 -4.63
C CYS A 101 1.31 2.34 -4.00
N ALA A 102 0.55 2.09 -2.93
CA ALA A 102 -0.18 3.11 -2.20
C ALA A 102 -0.64 2.62 -0.83
N CYS A 103 -0.96 3.58 0.04
CA CYS A 103 -1.90 3.43 1.12
C CYS A 103 -3.29 3.85 0.64
N VAL A 104 -4.31 3.09 1.02
CA VAL A 104 -5.69 3.40 0.67
C VAL A 104 -6.61 3.24 1.88
N THR A 105 -7.74 3.95 1.89
CA THR A 105 -8.75 3.86 2.95
C THR A 105 -10.16 3.78 2.38
N GLN A 106 -11.03 3.05 3.08
CA GLN A 106 -12.48 3.09 2.87
C GLN A 106 -13.18 4.11 3.78
N SER A 107 -12.44 4.76 4.68
CA SER A 107 -12.98 5.78 5.57
C SER A 107 -13.55 6.93 4.74
N GLY A 108 -14.81 7.28 5.00
CA GLY A 108 -15.51 8.34 4.24
C GLY A 108 -15.96 7.97 2.83
N GLU A 109 -15.67 6.76 2.35
CA GLU A 109 -16.02 6.29 1.00
C GLU A 109 -17.26 5.38 1.00
N GLU A 110 -17.84 5.18 -0.19
CA GLU A 110 -18.86 4.15 -0.38
C GLU A 110 -18.29 2.75 -0.10
N LYS A 111 -19.16 1.78 0.23
CA LYS A 111 -18.73 0.41 0.54
C LYS A 111 -17.91 -0.17 -0.63
N ASN A 112 -16.74 -0.72 -0.32
CA ASN A 112 -15.78 -1.31 -1.28
C ASN A 112 -15.10 -0.28 -2.21
N VAL A 113 -15.22 1.01 -1.91
CA VAL A 113 -14.50 2.06 -2.60
C VAL A 113 -13.33 2.51 -1.74
N PHE A 114 -12.17 2.68 -2.38
CA PHE A 114 -10.95 3.14 -1.73
C PHE A 114 -10.56 4.52 -2.24
N ALA A 115 -10.11 5.39 -1.35
CA ALA A 115 -9.39 6.62 -1.66
C ALA A 115 -7.90 6.45 -1.33
N ALA A 116 -7.03 7.05 -2.13
CA ALA A 116 -5.59 7.07 -1.86
C ALA A 116 -5.29 8.01 -0.69
N CYS A 117 -4.64 7.46 0.34
CA CYS A 117 -4.10 8.22 1.47
C CYS A 117 -2.92 9.08 1.02
N LYS A 118 -2.63 10.15 1.77
CA LYS A 118 -1.47 10.99 1.53
C LYS A 118 -0.21 10.28 2.03
N ASP A 119 0.88 10.31 1.29
CA ASP A 119 2.20 9.82 1.74
C ASP A 119 3.30 10.78 1.25
N ASP A 120 4.56 10.54 1.59
CA ASP A 120 5.69 11.39 1.16
C ASP A 120 6.49 10.81 -0.02
N SER A 121 6.01 9.73 -0.66
CA SER A 121 6.63 9.12 -1.84
C SER A 121 5.76 9.32 -3.08
N MET A 122 4.68 8.57 -3.21
CA MET A 122 3.84 8.45 -4.41
C MET A 122 2.64 9.41 -4.41
N ASN A 123 2.18 9.84 -3.23
CA ASN A 123 1.01 10.71 -3.08
C ASN A 123 1.21 11.88 -2.09
N PRO A 124 2.17 12.79 -2.33
CA PRO A 124 2.45 13.95 -1.47
C PRO A 124 1.29 14.94 -1.30
N ARG A 125 0.26 14.86 -2.15
CA ARG A 125 -0.88 15.80 -2.13
C ARG A 125 -2.15 15.21 -1.50
N GLY A 126 -2.27 13.88 -1.41
CA GLY A 126 -3.48 13.21 -0.92
C GLY A 126 -4.70 13.39 -1.83
N LYS A 127 -5.82 12.75 -1.48
CA LYS A 127 -7.14 12.89 -2.13
C LYS A 127 -7.26 12.34 -3.55
N GLY A 128 -6.83 11.09 -3.75
CA GLY A 128 -7.53 10.20 -4.67
C GLY A 128 -7.24 10.29 -6.17
N MET A 129 -6.14 10.91 -6.59
CA MET A 129 -5.59 10.60 -7.91
C MET A 129 -4.08 10.50 -7.78
N LEU A 130 -3.60 9.26 -7.68
CA LEU A 130 -2.19 8.98 -7.90
C LEU A 130 -1.81 9.60 -9.24
N PRO A 131 -0.69 10.32 -9.33
CA PRO A 131 -0.37 11.07 -10.53
C PRO A 131 -0.27 10.12 -11.73
N THR A 132 -1.23 10.23 -12.65
CA THR A 132 -1.17 9.65 -13.99
C THR A 132 -0.06 10.35 -14.75
N GLU A 133 1.15 9.81 -14.64
CA GLU A 133 2.40 10.18 -15.32
C GLU A 133 2.97 11.62 -15.15
N GLY A 134 4.30 11.69 -15.09
CA GLY A 134 5.03 12.68 -15.89
C GLY A 134 5.44 14.01 -15.26
N LYS A 135 5.43 14.19 -13.94
CA LYS A 135 6.21 15.28 -13.32
C LYS A 135 7.13 14.77 -12.23
N SER A 136 8.39 14.60 -12.63
CA SER A 136 9.56 14.60 -11.75
C SER A 136 9.33 15.54 -10.56
N LEU A 137 9.37 14.96 -9.36
CA LEU A 137 9.56 15.70 -8.10
C LEU A 137 11.04 15.72 -7.71
N VAL A 138 11.96 15.56 -8.68
CA VAL A 138 13.32 16.02 -8.47
C VAL A 138 13.29 17.52 -8.70
N GLY A 139 13.22 18.27 -7.60
CA GLY A 139 13.39 19.71 -7.60
C GLY A 139 14.64 20.08 -8.37
N GLU A 140 14.51 21.09 -9.22
CA GLU A 140 15.60 21.80 -9.87
C GLU A 140 16.69 22.08 -8.83
N ILE A 141 17.85 21.45 -9.01
CA ILE A 141 19.09 21.97 -8.44
C ILE A 141 19.40 23.19 -9.30
N GLU A 142 19.14 24.38 -8.78
CA GLU A 142 19.71 25.60 -9.32
C GLU A 142 21.24 25.45 -9.37
N LEU A 143 21.79 25.47 -10.59
CA LEU A 143 23.20 25.70 -10.86
C LEU A 143 23.45 27.20 -11.05
#